data_AF-A0A0K2RNC5-F1
#
_entry.id   AF-A0A0K2RNC5-F1
#
_cell.length_a   1.000
_cell.length_b   1.000
_cell.length_c   1.000
_cell.angle_alpha   90.00
_cell.angle_beta   90.00
_cell.angle_gamma   90.00
#
_symmetry.space_group_name_H-M   'P 1'
#
loop_
_entity.id
_entity.type
_entity.pdbx_description
1 polymer ?
#
loop_
_entity_poly.entity_id
_entity_poly.type
_entity_poly.pdbx_seq_one_letter_code
_entity_poly.pdbx_strand_id
1 'polypeptide(L)' 'MAALDAVISLKVSSAMVGGLRLAHLAERLEATVRNGDLGEGADLLAGIAVHGRATVKELRLGYMRTHG' A
#
# COMPACT_ATOMS: atom_id res chain seq x y z
N MET A 1 10.86 -14.22 5.57
CA MET A 1 9.56 -14.57 4.95
C MET A 1 8.46 -13.59 5.38
N ALA A 2 8.24 -13.34 6.68
CA ALA A 2 7.19 -12.43 7.18
C ALA A 2 7.11 -11.02 6.53
N ALA A 3 8.25 -10.38 6.23
CA ALA A 3 8.24 -9.06 5.57
C ALA A 3 7.65 -9.10 4.15
N LEU A 4 7.97 -10.16 3.39
CA LEU A 4 7.45 -10.33 2.04
C LEU A 4 5.95 -10.65 2.07
N ASP A 5 5.51 -11.49 3.02
CA ASP A 5 4.09 -11.83 3.20
C ASP A 5 3.26 -10.59 3.55
N ALA A 6 3.79 -9.69 4.39
CA ALA A 6 3.15 -8.43 4.73
C ALA A 6 3.01 -7.50 3.49
N VAL A 7 4.05 -7.43 2.65
CA VAL A 7 4.03 -6.61 1.42
C VAL A 7 3.04 -7.16 0.40
N ILE A 8 2.98 -8.48 0.23
CA ILE A 8 2.01 -9.13 -0.66
C ILE A 8 0.58 -8.89 -0.15
N SER A 9 0.34 -9.03 1.14
CA SER A 9 -0.96 -8.73 1.76
C SER A 9 -1.38 -7.28 1.53
N LEU A 10 -0.45 -6.33 1.68
CA LEU A 10 -0.69 -4.92 1.41
C LEU A 10 -1.04 -4.66 -0.06
N LYS A 11 -0.32 -5.28 -1.00
CA LYS A 11 -0.58 -5.13 -2.44
C LYS A 11 -1.99 -5.58 -2.80
N VAL A 12 -2.37 -6.78 -2.35
CA VAL A 12 -3.67 -7.38 -2.65
C VAL A 12 -4.81 -6.58 -2.01
N SER A 13 -4.70 -6.24 -0.73
CA SER A 13 -5.73 -5.45 -0.03
C SER A 13 -5.91 -4.06 -0.63
N SER A 14 -4.84 -3.40 -1.05
CA SER A 14 -4.89 -2.09 -1.71
C SER A 14 -5.59 -2.14 -3.07
N ALA A 15 -5.32 -3.17 -3.88
CA ALA A 15 -5.97 -3.36 -5.17
C ALA A 15 -7.47 -3.65 -5.03
N MET A 16 -7.87 -4.47 -4.04
CA MET A 16 -9.27 -4.83 -3.80
C MET A 16 -10.17 -3.63 -3.47
N VAL A 17 -9.59 -2.56 -2.89
CA VAL A 17 -10.32 -1.34 -2.54
C VAL A 17 -10.10 -0.21 -3.54
N GLY A 18 -9.54 -0.48 -4.73
CA GLY A 18 -9.29 0.55 -5.75
C GLY A 18 -8.12 1.49 -5.46
N GLY A 19 -7.30 1.19 -4.44
CA GLY A 19 -6.10 1.94 -4.06
C GLY A 19 -4.92 1.69 -5.00
N LEU A 20 -5.07 1.94 -6.30
CA LEU A 20 -4.08 1.62 -7.34
C LEU A 20 -2.69 2.19 -7.05
N ARG A 21 -2.62 3.43 -6.54
CA ARG A 21 -1.34 4.06 -6.16
C ARG A 21 -0.65 3.33 -5.00
N LEU A 22 -1.42 2.85 -4.03
CA LEU A 22 -0.90 2.13 -2.87
C LEU A 22 -0.47 0.70 -3.25
N ALA A 23 -1.22 0.05 -4.14
CA ALA A 23 -0.85 -1.25 -4.71
C ALA A 23 0.48 -1.17 -5.48
N HIS A 24 0.69 -0.11 -6.26
CA HIS A 24 1.96 0.09 -6.99
C HIS A 24 3.15 0.34 -6.06
N LEU A 25 2.96 1.08 -4.96
CA LEU A 25 4.02 1.27 -3.96
C LEU A 25 4.35 -0.04 -3.23
N ALA A 26 3.35 -0.87 -2.94
CA ALA A 26 3.56 -2.19 -2.36
C ALA A 26 4.30 -3.13 -3.33
N GLU A 27 4.01 -3.07 -4.63
CA GLU A 27 4.74 -3.82 -5.66
C GLU A 27 6.22 -3.41 -5.74
N ARG A 28 6.52 -2.11 -5.70
CA ARG A 28 7.90 -1.62 -5.64
C ARG A 28 8.61 -2.07 -4.36
N LEU A 29 7.91 -2.02 -3.22
CA LEU A 29 8.47 -2.50 -1.95
C LEU A 29 8.78 -4.01 -2.00
N GLU A 30 7.95 -4.80 -2.69
CA GLU A 30 8.18 -6.23 -2.90
C GLU A 30 9.48 -6.47 -3.65
N ALA A 31 9.72 -5.71 -4.72
CA ALA A 31 10.94 -5.80 -5.51
C ALA A 31 12.19 -5.44 -4.69
N THR A 32 12.15 -4.34 -3.91
CA THR A 32 13.27 -3.95 -3.03
C THR A 32 13.56 -4.97 -1.93
N VAL A 33 12.53 -5.54 -1.29
CA VAL A 33 12.69 -6.58 -0.26
C VAL A 33 13.30 -7.85 -0.86
N ARG A 34 12.90 -8.22 -2.09
CA ARG A 34 13.49 -9.36 -2.81
C ARG A 34 14.95 -9.11 -3.20
N ASN A 35 15.31 -7.87 -3.52
CA ASN A 35 16.66 -7.48 -3.91
C ASN A 35 17.58 -7.16 -2.71
N GLY A 36 17.04 -7.08 -1.50
CA GLY A 36 17.80 -6.73 -0.30
C GLY A 36 18.17 -5.25 -0.18
N ASP A 37 17.55 -4.37 -0.97
CA ASP A 37 17.79 -2.92 -0.90
C ASP A 37 16.95 -2.30 0.23
N LEU A 38 17.60 -2.17 1.40
CA LEU A 38 16.97 -1.64 2.60
C LEU A 38 16.83 -0.11 2.57
N GLY A 39 17.63 0.59 1.76
CA GLY A 39 17.59 2.04 1.65
C GLY A 39 16.35 2.49 0.88
N GLU A 40 16.16 1.97 -0.33
CA GLU A 40 14.96 2.25 -1.12
C GLU A 40 13.69 1.69 -0.41
N GLY A 41 13.81 0.54 0.28
CA GLY A 41 12.72 -0.03 1.07
C GLY A 41 12.21 0.89 2.18
N ALA A 42 13.10 1.63 2.86
CA ALA A 42 12.71 2.57 3.92
C ALA A 42 11.92 3.78 3.38
N ASP A 43 12.36 4.33 2.25
CA ASP A 43 11.67 5.45 1.59
C ASP A 43 10.27 5.03 1.07
N LEU A 44 10.17 3.82 0.53
CA LEU A 44 8.91 3.24 0.08
C LEU A 44 7.92 3.02 1.23
N LEU A 45 8.39 2.60 2.41
CA LEU A 45 7.55 2.45 3.61
C LEU A 45 6.94 3.78 4.05
N ALA A 46 7.70 4.88 3.99
CA ALA A 46 7.18 6.22 4.30
C ALA A 46 6.08 6.64 3.31
N GLY A 47 6.29 6.39 2.01
CA GLY A 47 5.29 6.63 0.97
C GLY A 47 4.01 5.81 1.18
N ILE A 48 4.15 4.51 1.50
CA ILE A 48 3.03 3.61 1.83
C ILE A 48 2.23 4.15 3.02
N ALA A 49 2.88 4.63 4.08
CA ALA A 49 2.17 5.16 5.25
C ALA A 49 1.34 6.41 4.92
N VAL A 50 1.86 7.31 4.06
CA VAL A 50 1.16 8.52 3.62
C VAL A 50 -0.02 8.16 2.71
N HIS A 51 0.21 7.33 1.71
CA HIS A 51 -0.81 6.98 0.72
C HIS A 51 -1.87 6.02 1.27
N GLY A 52 -1.50 5.13 2.20
CA GLY A 52 -2.44 4.27 2.93
C GLY A 52 -3.50 5.07 3.67
N ARG A 53 -3.10 6.11 4.40
CA ARG A 53 -4.05 7.00 5.09
C ARG A 53 -4.96 7.76 4.12
N ALA A 54 -4.42 8.23 3.00
CA ALA A 54 -5.20 8.92 1.98
C ALA A 54 -6.25 8.01 1.34
N THR A 55 -5.87 6.79 0.93
CA THR A 55 -6.77 5.79 0.36
C THR A 55 -7.90 5.41 1.32
N VAL A 56 -7.59 5.16 2.59
CA VAL A 56 -8.63 4.86 3.61
C VAL A 56 -9.58 6.05 3.81
N LYS A 57 -9.06 7.29 3.79
CA LYS A 57 -9.88 8.50 3.91
C LYS A 57 -10.81 8.68 2.71
N GLU A 58 -10.31 8.48 1.49
CA GLU A 58 -11.10 8.57 0.25
C GLU A 58 -12.22 7.52 0.22
N LEU A 59 -11.90 6.28 0.61
CA LEU A 59 -12.89 5.20 0.72
C LEU A 59 -14.00 5.53 1.72
N ARG A 60 -13.64 6.01 2.91
CA ARG A 60 -14.61 6.37 3.95
C ARG A 60 -15.54 7.50 3.49
N LEU A 61 -14.99 8.52 2.83
CA LEU A 61 -15.78 9.60 2.24
C LEU A 61 -16.71 9.11 1.13
N GLY A 62 -16.23 8.20 0.27
CA GLY A 62 -17.03 7.57 -0.79
C GLY A 62 -18.21 6.75 -0.24
N TYR A 63 -17.98 5.95 0.80
CA TYR A 63 -19.02 5.19 1.50
C TYR A 63 -20.07 6.11 2.13
N MET A 64 -19.64 7.17 2.84
CA MET A 64 -20.55 8.14 3.45
C MET A 64 -21.39 8.88 2.41
N ARG A 65 -20.83 9.18 1.22
CA ARG A 65 -21.56 9.87 0.14
C ARG A 65 -22.60 8.99 -0.55
N THR A 66 -22.41 7.67 -0.56
CA THR A 66 -23.28 6.73 -1.27
C THR A 66 -24.35 6.09 -0.38
N HIS A 67 -24.19 6.16 0.94
CA HIS A 67 -25.09 5.53 1.92
C HIS A 67 -25.55 6.50 3.03
N GLY A 68 -25.36 7.80 2.83
CA GLY A 68 -25.79 8.88 3.73
C GLY A 68 -27.00 9.64 3.21
#